data_AF-A0A971QMJ5-F1
#
_entry.id   AF-A0A971QMJ5-F1
#
_cell.length_a   1.000
_cell.length_b   1.000
_cell.length_c   1.000
_cell.angle_alpha   90.00
_cell.angle_beta   90.00
_cell.angle_gamma   90.00
#
_symmetry.space_group_name_H-M   'P 1'
#
loop_
_entity.id
_entity.type
_entity.pdbx_description
1 polymer ?
#
loop_
_entity_poly.entity_id
_entity_poly.type
_entity_poly.pdbx_seq_one_letter_code
_entity_poly.pdbx_strand_id
1 'polypeptide(L)'
;MSYTRVTNEERRLICDWLQDGKCSREIARLLKSAASAVMREVVRNTGGLIRRLYPKNESFAAIGEADLRRIDMFLNDRPLKCLGWKTPREVMDAFLAAAA
;
A
#
# COMPACT_ATOMS: atom_id res chain seq x y z
N MET A 1 17.79 -21.93 -3.06
CA MET A 1 16.52 -21.25 -2.69
C MET A 1 16.21 -20.20 -3.76
N SER A 2 15.35 -20.50 -4.73
CA SER A 2 14.94 -19.51 -5.73
C SER A 2 13.89 -18.58 -5.13
N TYR A 3 14.19 -17.28 -5.10
CA TYR A 3 13.24 -16.28 -4.62
C TYR A 3 12.40 -15.80 -5.81
N THR A 4 11.27 -16.44 -6.06
CA THR A 4 10.29 -15.97 -7.05
C THR A 4 9.68 -14.67 -6.53
N ARG A 5 10.02 -13.54 -7.15
CA ARG A 5 9.44 -12.25 -6.80
C ARG A 5 8.02 -12.18 -7.32
N VAL A 6 7.10 -11.70 -6.49
CA VAL A 6 5.73 -11.38 -6.91
C VAL A 6 5.79 -10.30 -7.99
N THR A 7 5.26 -10.60 -9.18
CA THR A 7 5.26 -9.72 -10.34
C THR A 7 4.34 -8.51 -10.15
N ASN A 8 4.43 -7.51 -11.02
CA ASN A 8 3.54 -6.35 -10.96
C ASN A 8 2.07 -6.73 -11.25
N GLU A 9 1.83 -7.72 -12.11
CA GLU A 9 0.49 -8.23 -12.38
C GLU A 9 -0.07 -8.98 -11.16
N GLU A 10 0.73 -9.88 -10.58
CA GLU A 10 0.33 -10.59 -9.36
C GLU A 10 0.08 -9.60 -8.20
N ARG A 11 0.85 -8.52 -8.09
CA ARG A 11 0.60 -7.45 -7.11
C ARG A 11 -0.77 -6.78 -7.31
N ARG A 12 -1.16 -6.50 -8.56
CA ARG A 12 -2.48 -5.93 -8.87
C ARG A 12 -3.60 -6.88 -8.47
N LEU A 13 -3.48 -8.15 -8.85
CA LEU A 13 -4.44 -9.19 -8.47
C LEU A 13 -4.57 -9.36 -6.94
N ILE A 14 -3.45 -9.28 -6.21
CA ILE A 14 -3.48 -9.29 -4.74
C ILE A 14 -4.30 -8.11 -4.21
N CYS A 15 -4.09 -6.89 -4.74
CA CYS A 15 -4.84 -5.71 -4.32
C CYS A 15 -6.34 -5.84 -4.60
N ASP A 16 -6.71 -6.23 -5.82
CA ASP A 16 -8.11 -6.35 -6.24
C ASP A 16 -8.85 -7.38 -5.38
N TRP A 17 -8.25 -8.56 -5.17
CA TRP A 17 -8.88 -9.59 -4.35
C TRP A 17 -8.94 -9.28 -2.86
N LEU A 18 -8.02 -8.46 -2.34
CA LEU A 18 -8.15 -7.95 -0.97
C LEU A 18 -9.32 -6.98 -0.85
N GLN A 19 -9.58 -6.15 -1.87
CA GLN A 19 -10.77 -5.28 -1.92
C GLN A 19 -12.05 -6.10 -2.00
N ASP A 20 -12.03 -7.23 -2.72
CA ASP A 20 -13.12 -8.21 -2.76
C ASP A 20 -13.28 -9.02 -1.44
N GLY A 21 -12.46 -8.75 -0.42
CA GLY A 21 -12.54 -9.40 0.88
C GLY A 21 -11.90 -10.79 0.98
N LYS A 22 -11.12 -11.22 -0.02
CA LYS A 22 -10.44 -12.52 0.03
C LYS A 22 -9.30 -12.51 1.05
N CYS A 23 -9.14 -13.62 1.76
CA CYS A 23 -8.03 -13.75 2.70
C CYS A 23 -6.70 -14.09 2.00
N SER A 24 -5.56 -13.73 2.59
CA SER A 24 -4.24 -13.97 1.98
C SER A 24 -3.95 -15.44 1.65
N ARG A 25 -4.58 -16.39 2.37
CA ARG A 25 -4.48 -17.84 2.08
C ARG A 25 -5.23 -18.22 0.81
N GLU A 26 -6.39 -17.63 0.58
CA GLU A 26 -7.19 -17.85 -0.63
C GLU A 26 -6.48 -17.27 -1.85
N ILE A 27 -6.00 -16.02 -1.74
CA ILE A 27 -5.20 -15.35 -2.77
C ILE A 27 -3.95 -16.17 -3.14
N ALA A 28 -3.26 -16.73 -2.13
CA ALA A 28 -2.10 -17.57 -2.38
C ALA A 28 -2.42 -18.84 -3.18
N ARG A 29 -3.58 -19.46 -2.93
CA ARG A 29 -4.06 -20.61 -3.73
C ARG A 29 -4.34 -20.21 -5.17
N LEU A 30 -5.00 -19.07 -5.38
CA LEU A 30 -5.33 -18.56 -6.72
C LEU A 30 -4.06 -18.26 -7.53
N LEU A 31 -3.03 -17.68 -6.90
CA LEU A 31 -1.75 -17.39 -7.53
C LEU A 31 -0.80 -18.59 -7.62
N LYS A 32 -1.20 -19.77 -7.09
CA LYS A 32 -0.31 -20.93 -6.94
C LYS A 32 1.01 -20.55 -6.24
N SER A 33 0.93 -19.65 -5.26
CA SER A 33 2.06 -19.10 -4.51
C SER A 33 1.97 -19.46 -3.04
N ALA A 34 3.07 -19.26 -2.30
CA ALA A 34 3.07 -19.49 -0.86
C ALA A 34 2.31 -18.38 -0.13
N ALA A 35 1.49 -18.74 0.86
CA ALA A 35 0.77 -17.77 1.70
C ALA A 35 1.70 -16.75 2.36
N SER A 36 2.93 -17.16 2.71
CA SER A 36 3.94 -16.27 3.28
C SER A 36 4.43 -15.21 2.29
N ALA A 37 4.44 -15.50 0.98
CA ALA A 37 4.81 -14.52 -0.05
C ALA A 37 3.75 -13.43 -0.15
N VAL A 38 2.47 -13.83 -0.26
CA VAL A 38 1.34 -12.89 -0.28
C VAL A 38 1.31 -12.05 1.00
N MET A 39 1.41 -12.68 2.16
CA MET A 39 1.43 -11.96 3.45
C MET A 39 2.55 -10.92 3.53
N ARG A 40 3.76 -11.26 3.09
CA ARG A 40 4.89 -10.31 3.04
C ARG A 40 4.63 -9.15 2.08
N GLU A 41 3.98 -9.40 0.94
CA GLU A 41 3.61 -8.34 0.00
C GLU A 41 2.58 -7.38 0.59
N VAL A 42 1.54 -7.93 1.22
CA VAL A 42 0.51 -7.12 1.90
C VAL A 42 1.16 -6.27 2.98
N VAL A 43 1.90 -6.87 3.92
CA VAL A 43 2.56 -6.12 5.01
C VAL A 43 3.49 -5.03 4.48
N ARG A 44 4.25 -5.31 3.40
CA ARG A 44 5.16 -4.33 2.80
C ARG A 44 4.42 -3.10 2.26
N ASN A 45 3.27 -3.32 1.63
CA ASN A 45 2.48 -2.25 1.01
C ASN A 45 1.61 -1.50 2.04
N THR A 46 1.00 -2.20 2.99
CA THR A 46 0.03 -1.58 3.93
C THR A 46 0.70 -0.87 5.10
N GLY A 47 1.83 -1.39 5.61
CA GLY A 47 2.44 -0.89 6.85
C GLY A 47 3.72 -0.09 6.67
N GLY A 48 4.38 -0.20 5.51
CA GLY A 48 5.76 0.26 5.35
C GLY A 48 5.97 1.77 5.44
N LEU A 49 4.99 2.59 5.05
CA LEU A 49 5.10 4.05 5.05
C LEU A 49 4.73 4.65 6.40
N ILE A 50 3.60 4.27 6.98
CA ILE A 50 3.17 4.76 8.29
C ILE A 50 4.20 4.38 9.38
N ARG A 51 4.83 3.20 9.27
CA ARG A 51 5.88 2.77 10.20
C ARG A 51 7.20 3.55 10.09
N ARG A 52 7.37 4.41 9.08
CA ARG A 52 8.47 5.39 9.03
C ARG A 52 8.19 6.60 9.91
N LEU A 53 6.92 6.92 10.13
CA LEU A 53 6.48 7.99 11.03
C LEU A 53 6.34 7.49 12.48
N TYR A 54 5.79 6.28 12.65
CA TYR A 54 5.51 5.68 13.96
C TYR A 54 6.18 4.30 14.05
N PRO A 55 7.37 4.18 14.69
CA PRO A 55 8.11 2.94 14.81
C PRO A 55 7.31 1.79 15.44
N LYS A 56 7.83 0.57 15.34
CA LYS A 56 7.08 -0.67 15.68
C LYS A 56 6.50 -0.67 17.11
N ASN A 57 7.21 -0.05 18.05
CA ASN A 57 6.90 -0.05 19.49
C ASN A 57 6.12 1.20 19.94
N GLU A 58 5.72 2.06 19.01
CA GLU A 58 4.89 3.22 19.32
C GLU A 58 3.41 2.84 19.18
N SER A 59 2.59 3.28 20.14
CA SER A 59 1.15 3.05 20.15
C SER A 59 0.45 4.06 19.24
N PHE A 60 -0.54 3.60 18.48
CA PHE A 60 -1.42 4.49 17.72
C PHE A 60 -2.51 5.15 18.58
N ALA A 61 -2.62 4.79 19.86
CA ALA A 61 -3.67 5.30 20.75
C ALA A 61 -3.59 6.82 20.98
N ALA A 62 -2.39 7.40 20.84
CA ALA A 62 -2.15 8.84 21.02
C ALA A 62 -2.20 9.65 19.72
N ILE A 63 -2.55 9.02 18.58
CA ILE A 63 -2.68 9.73 17.30
C ILE A 63 -3.87 10.69 17.39
N GLY A 64 -3.57 11.99 17.43
CA GLY A 64 -4.55 13.06 17.36
C GLY A 64 -4.77 13.57 15.93
N GLU A 65 -5.59 14.61 15.78
CA GLU A 65 -5.84 15.20 14.47
C GLU A 65 -4.57 15.77 13.80
N ALA A 66 -3.65 16.34 14.58
CA ALA A 66 -2.40 16.88 14.06
C ALA A 66 -1.52 15.77 13.46
N ASP A 67 -1.49 14.61 14.10
CA ASP A 67 -0.83 13.41 13.61
C ASP A 67 -1.47 12.88 12.34
N LEU A 68 -2.82 12.84 12.30
CA LEU A 68 -3.55 12.45 11.08
C LEU A 68 -3.23 13.38 9.90
N ARG A 69 -3.16 14.69 10.13
CA ARG A 69 -2.74 15.66 9.10
C ARG A 69 -1.30 15.40 8.64
N ARG A 70 -0.39 15.10 9.57
CA ARG A 70 1.00 14.75 9.24
C ARG A 70 1.08 13.47 8.41
N ILE A 71 0.29 12.45 8.76
CA ILE A 71 0.21 11.19 8.00
C ILE A 71 -0.34 11.47 6.59
N ASP A 72 -1.42 12.23 6.46
CA ASP A 72 -2.01 12.60 5.18
C ASP A 72 -0.98 13.27 4.27
N MET A 73 -0.32 14.34 4.75
CA MET A 73 0.72 15.03 4.00
C MET A 73 1.87 14.10 3.62
N PHE A 74 2.35 13.27 4.54
CA PHE A 74 3.45 12.34 4.26
C PHE A 74 3.12 11.30 3.19
N LEU A 75 1.87 10.82 3.16
CA LEU A 75 1.43 9.84 2.17
C LEU A 75 1.13 10.48 0.82
N ASN A 76 0.44 11.62 0.82
CA ASN A 76 -0.17 12.20 -0.38
C ASN A 76 0.67 13.29 -1.05
N ASP A 77 1.60 13.93 -0.33
CA ASP A 77 2.46 15.00 -0.87
C ASP A 77 3.88 14.50 -1.17
N ARG A 78 4.12 13.18 -1.06
CA ARG A 78 5.40 12.57 -1.37
C ARG A 78 5.52 12.25 -2.87
N PRO A 79 6.52 12.79 -3.60
CA PRO A 79 6.81 12.40 -4.98
C PRO A 79 7.05 10.89 -5.12
N LEU A 80 6.29 10.24 -6.02
CA LEU A 80 6.43 8.81 -6.29
C LEU A 80 7.05 8.56 -7.66
N LYS A 81 8.11 7.75 -7.70
CA LYS A 81 8.76 7.35 -8.96
C LYS A 81 7.77 6.66 -9.93
N CYS A 82 6.81 5.89 -9.43
CA CYS A 82 5.79 5.25 -10.26
C CYS A 82 4.78 6.24 -10.88
N LEU A 83 4.70 7.47 -10.37
CA LEU A 83 3.87 8.55 -10.90
C LEU A 83 4.70 9.57 -11.69
N GLY A 84 5.91 9.20 -12.14
CA GLY A 84 6.80 10.14 -12.83
C GLY A 84 7.28 11.29 -11.95
N TRP A 85 7.46 11.02 -10.64
CA TRP A 85 7.84 12.01 -9.63
C TRP A 85 6.77 13.05 -9.28
N LYS A 86 5.52 12.83 -9.69
CA LYS A 86 4.36 13.54 -9.16
C LYS A 86 3.93 13.00 -7.80
N THR A 87 3.21 13.81 -7.04
CA THR A 87 2.58 13.39 -5.79
C THR A 87 1.24 12.70 -6.07
N PRO A 88 0.78 11.78 -5.20
CA PRO A 88 -0.56 11.23 -5.30
C PRO A 88 -1.65 12.31 -5.37
N ARG A 89 -1.51 13.39 -4.59
CA ARG A 89 -2.45 14.51 -4.61
C ARG A 89 -2.52 15.18 -5.98
N GLU A 90 -1.38 15.51 -6.59
CA GLU A 90 -1.33 16.11 -7.93
C GLU A 90 -2.00 15.24 -9.00
N VAL A 91 -1.77 13.92 -8.95
CA VAL A 91 -2.38 12.99 -9.90
C VAL A 91 -3.88 12.87 -9.68
N MET A 92 -4.32 12.84 -8.42
CA MET A 92 -5.73 12.77 -8.07
C MET A 92 -6.47 14.06 -8.47
N ASP A 93 -5.90 15.24 -8.18
CA ASP A 93 -6.48 16.53 -8.55
C ASP A 93 -6.63 16.65 -10.07
N ALA A 94 -5.62 16.21 -10.84
CA ALA A 94 -5.69 16.17 -12.30
C ALA A 94 -6.77 15.20 -12.81
N PHE A 95 -6.94 14.04 -12.17
CA PHE A 95 -7.99 13.08 -12.52
C PHE A 95 -9.39 13.65 -12.26
N LEU A 96 -9.60 14.28 -11.09
CA LEU A 96 -10.87 14.90 -10.73
C LEU A 96 -11.21 16.08 -11.65
N ALA A 97 -10.21 16.91 -12.00
CA ALA A 97 -10.40 18.02 -12.92
C ALA A 97 -10.76 17.56 -14.35
N ALA A 98 -10.30 16.38 -14.78
CA ALA A 98 -10.65 15.81 -16.08
C ALA A 98 -12.01 15.09 -16.10
N ALA A 99 -12.54 14.75 -14.92
CA ALA A 99 -13.85 14.12 -14.75
C ALA A 99 -15.00 15.13 -14.55
N ALA A 100 -14.67 16.41 -14.36
CA ALA A 100 -15.60 17.53 -14.24
C ALA A 100 -15.89 18.16 -15.61
#